data_AF-A0A350IBB0-F1
#
_entry.id   AF-A0A350IBB0-F1
#
_cell.length_a   1.000
_cell.length_b   1.000
_cell.length_c   1.000
_cell.angle_alpha   90.00
_cell.angle_beta   90.00
_cell.angle_gamma   90.00
#
_symmetry.space_group_name_H-M   'P 1'
#
loop_
_entity.id
_entity.type
_entity.pdbx_description
1 polymer ?
#
loop_
_entity_poly.entity_id
_entity_poly.type
_entity_poly.pdbx_seq_one_letter_code
_entity_poly.pdbx_strand_id
1 'polypeptide(L)' 'MSEMAAENLKPEILFWVGCAGSYDARAQRVTKALSTILQNVG' A
#
# COMPACT_ATOMS: atom_id res chain seq x y z
N MET A 1 -7.45 3.67 2.27
CA MET A 1 -8.42 3.14 3.26
C MET A 1 -9.58 4.06 3.50
N SER A 2 -9.39 5.35 3.83
CA SER A 2 -10.51 6.27 4.07
C SER A 2 -11.51 6.34 2.91
N GLU A 3 -11.01 6.33 1.67
CA GLU A 3 -11.84 6.43 0.46
C GLU A 3 -12.60 5.14 0.16
N MET A 4 -11.91 3.99 0.14
CA MET A 4 -12.56 2.67 -0.01
C MET A 4 -13.63 2.42 1.08
N ALA A 5 -13.37 2.83 2.32
CA ALA A 5 -14.34 2.72 3.40
C ALA A 5 -15.57 3.62 3.17
N ALA A 6 -15.38 4.84 2.66
CA ALA A 6 -16.48 5.73 2.29
C ALA A 6 -17.34 5.17 1.14
N GLU A 7 -16.73 4.43 0.23
CA GLU A 7 -17.39 3.75 -0.89
C GLU A 7 -18.00 2.38 -0.50
N ASN A 8 -17.94 1.98 0.78
CA ASN A 8 -18.31 0.63 1.25
C ASN A 8 -17.59 -0.52 0.54
N LEU A 9 -16.45 -0.24 -0.08
CA LEU A 9 -15.59 -1.24 -0.70
C LEU A 9 -14.74 -1.92 0.38
N LYS A 10 -14.80 -3.24 0.43
CA LYS A 10 -13.96 -4.05 1.33
C LYS A 10 -12.73 -4.50 0.56
N PRO A 11 -11.52 -4.06 0.97
CA PRO A 11 -10.30 -4.55 0.33
C PRO A 11 -10.10 -6.02 0.64
N GLU A 12 -9.70 -6.79 -0.36
CA GLU A 12 -9.30 -8.19 -0.19
C GLU A 12 -7.93 -8.30 0.48
N ILE A 13 -7.04 -7.34 0.20
CA ILE A 13 -5.69 -7.26 0.76
C ILE A 13 -5.45 -5.85 1.31
N LEU A 14 -4.99 -5.77 2.56
CA LEU A 14 -4.51 -4.54 3.20
C LEU A 14 -2.99 -4.60 3.38
N PHE A 15 -2.26 -3.86 2.56
CA PHE A 15 -0.82 -3.72 2.70
C PHE A 15 -0.47 -2.55 3.64
N TRP A 16 0.08 -2.85 4.82
CA TRP A 16 0.44 -1.85 5.82
C TRP A 16 1.88 -1.34 5.62
N VAL A 17 2.07 -0.02 5.71
CA VAL A 17 3.37 0.64 5.57
C VAL A 17 3.71 1.38 6.85
N GLY A 18 4.81 1.00 7.50
CA GLY A 18 5.33 1.66 8.69
C GLY A 18 6.14 2.92 8.40
N CYS A 19 6.60 3.60 9.45
CA CYS A 19 7.25 4.92 9.36
C CYS A 19 8.40 5.00 8.34
N ALA A 20 9.29 4.01 8.30
CA ALA A 20 10.40 4.03 7.34
C ALA A 20 9.89 3.97 5.89
N GLY A 21 8.96 3.06 5.58
CA GLY A 21 8.35 3.00 4.25
C GLY A 21 7.53 4.25 3.89
N SER A 22 7.08 5.01 4.89
CA SER A 22 6.33 6.26 4.71
C SER A 22 7.22 7.49 4.57
N TYR A 23 8.38 7.56 5.23
CA TYR A 23 9.16 8.80 5.36
C TYR A 23 10.63 8.70 4.90
N ASP A 24 11.22 7.50 4.86
CA ASP A 24 12.59 7.32 4.36
C ASP A 24 12.59 7.07 2.84
N ALA A 25 13.32 7.89 2.09
CA ALA A 25 13.32 7.84 0.62
C ALA A 25 13.87 6.52 0.05
N ARG A 26 14.73 5.82 0.78
CA ARG A 26 15.26 4.52 0.34
C ARG A 26 14.23 3.42 0.56
N ALA A 27 13.58 3.39 1.72
CA ALA A 27 12.52 2.43 2.04
C ALA A 27 11.25 2.64 1.20
N GLN A 28 10.87 3.89 0.91
CA GLN A 28 9.74 4.21 0.03
C GLN A 28 9.85 3.55 -1.35
N ARG A 29 11.07 3.42 -1.91
CA ARG A 29 11.27 2.74 -3.21
C ARG A 29 10.86 1.27 -3.14
N VAL A 30 11.21 0.59 -2.06
CA VAL A 30 10.87 -0.82 -1.83
C VAL A 30 9.36 -0.96 -1.63
N THR A 31 8.76 -0.12 -0.79
CA THR A 31 7.30 -0.10 -0.55
C THR A 31 6.53 0.08 -1.85
N LYS A 32 6.94 1.04 -2.70
CA LYS A 32 6.31 1.28 -4.00
C LYS A 32 6.43 0.06 -4.90
N ALA A 33 7.64 -0.49 -5.07
CA ALA A 33 7.85 -1.67 -5.89
C ALA A 33 6.96 -2.85 -5.45
N LEU A 34 6.86 -3.10 -4.14
CA LEU A 34 6.02 -4.17 -3.60
C LEU A 34 4.53 -3.89 -3.88
N SER A 35 4.05 -2.66 -3.66
CA SER A 35 2.66 -2.30 -3.97
C SER A 35 2.34 -2.46 -5.47
N THR A 36 3.28 -2.13 -6.36
CA THR A 36 3.12 -2.31 -7.81
C THR A 36 3.05 -3.79 -8.18
N ILE A 37 3.89 -4.64 -7.57
CA ILE A 37 3.82 -6.08 -7.79
C ILE A 37 2.45 -6.61 -7.35
N LEU A 38 2.01 -6.29 -6.12
CA LEU A 38 0.72 -6.72 -5.61
C LEU A 38 -0.45 -6.26 -6.51
N GLN A 39 -0.39 -5.05 -7.07
CA GLN A 39 -1.43 -4.56 -7.98
C GLN A 39 -1.50 -5.32 -9.31
N ASN A 40 -0.37 -5.88 -9.76
CA ASN A 40 -0.25 -6.51 -11.08
C ASN A 40 -0.46 -8.03 -11.06
N VAL A 41 -0.12 -8.70 -9.95
CA VAL A 41 -0.16 -10.17 -9.87
C VAL A 41 -0.88 -10.70 -8.63
N GLY A 42 -1.35 -9.82 -7.75
CA GLY A 42 -2.11 -10.17 -6.55
C GLY A 42 -3.59 -10.40 -6.80
#